data_AF-A0A0D7Q369-F1
#
_entry.id   AF-A0A0D7Q369-F1
#
_cell.length_a   1.000
_cell.length_b   1.000
_cell.length_c   1.000
_cell.angle_alpha   90.00
_cell.angle_beta   90.00
_cell.angle_gamma   90.00
#
_symmetry.space_group_name_H-M   'P 1'
#
loop_
_entity.id
_entity.type
_entity.pdbx_description
1 polymer ?
#
loop_
_entity_poly.entity_id
_entity_poly.type
_entity_poly.pdbx_seq_one_letter_code
_entity_poly.pdbx_strand_id
1 'polypeptide(L)'
;MPTSTRFAVAVHILTALAVGDGKPMRSEDLAYSANTSPVVIRGLLSRLSDAGLTRSQLGAGGGTMLARAAKKIKLLDVYEAVEDTELFSLHRTPPCQSCAVGGNILEAMQPTLMRARKGLENELAKVTIGDIASEVARLGKFTMPLAW
;
A
#
# COMPACT_ATOMS: atom_id res chain seq x y z
N MET A 1 -2.05 3.31 -17.63
CA MET A 1 -1.04 2.89 -16.63
C MET A 1 -1.48 3.41 -15.28
N PRO A 2 -1.39 2.63 -14.20
CA PRO A 2 -1.54 3.20 -12.86
C PRO A 2 -0.49 4.31 -12.73
N THR A 3 -0.93 5.55 -12.60
CA THR A 3 -0.05 6.72 -12.46
C THR A 3 0.36 6.95 -11.02
N SER A 4 -0.17 6.14 -10.09
CA SER A 4 0.06 6.22 -8.66
C SER A 4 1.18 5.28 -8.23
N THR A 5 2.10 5.78 -7.40
CA THR A 5 3.10 4.99 -6.66
C THR A 5 2.68 4.73 -5.21
N ARG A 6 1.43 5.08 -4.83
CA ARG A 6 0.93 5.05 -3.44
C ARG A 6 1.12 3.68 -2.80
N PHE A 7 0.69 2.60 -3.45
CA PHE A 7 0.84 1.24 -2.92
C PHE A 7 2.31 0.91 -2.59
N ALA A 8 3.22 1.12 -3.55
CA ALA A 8 4.63 0.81 -3.36
C ALA A 8 5.26 1.64 -2.22
N VAL A 9 4.95 2.94 -2.15
CA VAL A 9 5.47 3.83 -1.09
C VAL A 9 4.85 3.48 0.27
N ALA A 10 3.57 3.09 0.32
CA ALA A 10 2.93 2.65 1.56
C ALA A 10 3.55 1.34 2.10
N VAL A 11 3.80 0.38 1.21
CA VAL A 11 4.53 -0.86 1.56
C VAL A 11 5.95 -0.52 2.04
N HIS A 12 6.65 0.41 1.39
CA HIS A 12 7.95 0.90 1.83
C HIS A 12 7.88 1.45 3.27
N ILE A 13 6.95 2.37 3.55
CA ILE A 13 6.77 2.97 4.88
C ILE A 13 6.57 1.89 5.94
N LEU A 14 5.60 0.97 5.73
CA LEU A 14 5.30 -0.08 6.70
C LEU A 14 6.47 -1.05 6.89
N THR A 15 7.21 -1.33 5.83
CA THR A 15 8.42 -2.16 5.89
C THR A 15 9.52 -1.47 6.68
N ALA A 16 9.77 -0.17 6.46
CA ALA A 16 10.73 0.63 7.22
C ALA A 16 10.40 0.64 8.72
N LEU A 17 9.12 0.81 9.06
CA LEU A 17 8.64 0.72 10.44
C LEU A 17 8.81 -0.69 11.04
N ALA A 18 8.66 -1.74 10.23
CA ALA A 18 8.85 -3.12 10.66
C ALA A 18 10.32 -3.43 10.96
N VAL A 19 11.26 -3.01 10.11
CA VAL A 19 12.71 -3.22 10.36
C VAL A 19 13.23 -2.36 11.50
N GLY A 20 12.59 -1.23 11.80
CA GLY A 20 12.89 -0.40 12.98
C GLY A 20 12.42 -0.99 14.32
N ASP A 21 11.68 -2.11 14.30
CA ASP A 21 11.21 -2.88 15.46
C ASP A 21 10.70 -2.06 16.65
N GLY A 22 9.73 -1.18 16.37
CA GLY A 22 9.07 -0.37 17.41
C GLY A 22 9.76 0.95 17.74
N LYS A 23 10.90 1.26 17.12
CA LYS A 23 11.46 2.63 17.15
C LYS A 23 10.55 3.57 16.33
N PRO A 24 10.01 4.67 16.92
CA PRO A 24 9.25 5.65 16.16
C PRO A 24 10.10 6.29 15.06
N MET A 25 9.54 6.42 13.85
CA MET A 25 10.20 7.09 12.72
C MET A 25 9.47 8.37 12.34
N ARG A 26 10.22 9.43 12.04
CA ARG A 26 9.62 10.69 11.59
C ARG A 26 9.25 10.61 10.11
N SER A 27 8.31 11.46 9.68
CA SER A 27 7.98 11.57 8.26
C SER A 27 9.18 11.96 7.40
N GLU A 28 10.15 12.70 7.95
CA GLU A 28 11.36 13.10 7.24
C GLU A 28 12.30 11.90 6.99
N ASP A 29 12.45 11.00 7.96
CA ASP A 29 13.29 9.81 7.83
C ASP A 29 12.70 8.84 6.78
N LEU A 30 11.38 8.65 6.83
CA LEU A 30 10.64 7.85 5.86
C LEU A 30 10.69 8.47 4.45
N ALA A 31 10.61 9.79 4.35
CA ALA A 31 10.69 10.51 3.08
C ALA A 31 12.09 10.38 2.45
N TYR A 32 13.14 10.50 3.26
CA TYR A 32 14.51 10.25 2.83
C TYR A 32 14.67 8.83 2.29
N SER A 33 14.20 7.83 3.03
CA SER A 33 14.29 6.42 2.62
C SER A 33 13.51 6.11 1.35
N ALA A 34 12.32 6.67 1.18
CA ALA A 34 11.45 6.45 0.02
C ALA A 34 11.76 7.41 -1.16
N ASN A 35 12.80 8.24 -1.03
CA ASN A 35 13.19 9.26 -2.01
C ASN A 35 12.00 10.11 -2.50
N THR A 36 11.23 10.64 -1.55
CA THR A 36 10.05 11.49 -1.81
C THR A 36 9.96 12.63 -0.80
N SER A 37 8.89 13.44 -0.84
CA SER A 37 8.71 14.53 0.10
C SER A 37 8.00 14.08 1.39
N PRO A 38 8.31 14.70 2.55
CA PRO A 38 7.57 14.45 3.79
C PRO A 38 6.05 14.70 3.67
N VAL A 39 5.63 15.57 2.75
CA VAL A 39 4.20 15.83 2.49
C VAL A 39 3.50 14.60 1.92
N VAL A 40 4.11 13.92 0.95
CA VAL A 40 3.58 12.68 0.38
C VAL A 40 3.49 11.59 1.45
N ILE A 41 4.56 11.44 2.26
CA ILE A 41 4.58 10.47 3.37
C ILE A 41 3.45 10.74 4.36
N ARG A 42 3.25 11.99 4.81
CA ARG A 42 2.19 12.34 5.76
C ARG A 42 0.78 12.04 5.20
N GLY A 43 0.56 12.28 3.91
CA GLY A 43 -0.69 11.91 3.25
C GLY A 43 -0.96 10.41 3.29
N LEU A 44 0.06 9.58 3.03
CA LEU A 44 -0.04 8.12 3.14
C LEU A 44 -0.22 7.67 4.60
N LEU A 45 0.54 8.25 5.53
CA LEU A 45 0.43 7.95 6.96
C LEU A 45 -0.97 8.25 7.51
N SER A 46 -1.64 9.29 7.04
CA SER A 46 -3.04 9.55 7.39
C SER A 46 -3.93 8.36 7.00
N ARG A 47 -3.87 7.93 5.74
CA ARG A 47 -4.68 6.80 5.23
C ARG A 47 -4.35 5.49 5.95
N LEU A 48 -3.08 5.24 6.20
CA LEU A 48 -2.61 4.06 6.94
C LEU A 48 -3.06 4.09 8.41
N SER A 49 -3.12 5.26 9.03
CA SER A 49 -3.64 5.45 10.38
C SER A 49 -5.14 5.22 10.44
N ASP A 50 -5.89 5.75 9.47
CA ASP A 50 -7.34 5.57 9.36
C ASP A 50 -7.70 4.08 9.18
N ALA A 51 -6.86 3.33 8.45
CA ALA A 51 -6.97 1.88 8.29
C ALA A 51 -6.45 1.08 9.52
N GLY A 52 -5.97 1.73 10.57
CA GLY A 52 -5.44 1.08 11.77
C GLY A 52 -4.15 0.28 11.54
N LEU A 53 -3.35 0.66 10.52
CA LEU A 53 -2.08 0.02 10.19
C LEU A 53 -0.89 0.72 10.87
N THR A 54 -0.99 2.02 11.10
CA THR A 54 0.00 2.83 11.81
C THR A 54 -0.60 3.57 12.99
N ARG A 55 0.24 3.96 13.94
CA ARG A 55 -0.10 4.86 15.04
C ARG A 55 0.99 5.88 15.28
N SER A 56 0.62 7.04 15.81
CA SER A 56 1.57 8.12 16.14
C SER A 56 1.92 8.11 17.63
N GLN A 57 3.17 8.45 17.95
CA GLN A 57 3.64 8.74 19.29
C GLN A 57 4.03 10.22 19.37
N LEU A 58 3.50 10.90 20.39
CA LEU A 58 3.75 12.32 20.66
C LEU A 58 4.99 12.53 21.53
N GLY A 59 5.52 13.75 21.53
CA GLY A 59 6.64 14.18 22.38
C GLY A 59 8.01 14.17 21.68
N ALA A 60 9.05 14.54 22.42
CA ALA A 60 10.43 14.50 21.93
C ALA A 60 10.84 13.05 21.63
N GLY A 61 11.31 12.79 20.41
CA GLY A 61 11.56 11.42 19.93
C GLY A 61 10.31 10.67 19.46
N GLY A 62 9.17 11.37 19.33
CA GLY A 62 7.94 10.85 18.73
C GLY A 62 8.06 10.60 17.22
N GLY A 63 7.05 9.94 16.67
CA GLY A 63 7.04 9.51 15.28
C GLY A 63 5.92 8.52 15.01
N THR A 64 6.01 7.81 13.89
CA THR A 64 5.06 6.77 13.51
C THR A 64 5.61 5.39 13.90
N MET A 65 4.71 4.50 14.31
CA MET A 65 4.97 3.07 14.49
C MET A 65 3.87 2.24 13.84
N LEU A 66 4.11 0.94 13.66
CA LEU A 66 3.04 -0.01 13.32
C LEU A 66 2.01 -0.09 14.45
N ALA A 67 0.73 -0.11 14.09
CA ALA A 67 -0.35 -0.27 15.06
C ALA A 67 -0.49 -1.73 15.53
N ARG A 68 -0.09 -2.69 14.69
CA ARG A 68 -0.09 -4.15 14.97
C ARG A 68 1.15 -4.82 14.39
N ALA A 69 1.43 -6.05 14.80
CA ALA A 69 2.62 -6.79 14.35
C ALA A 69 2.68 -6.91 12.81
N ALA A 70 3.86 -6.74 12.21
CA ALA A 70 4.07 -6.76 10.75
C ALA A 70 3.56 -8.06 10.09
N LYS A 71 3.71 -9.21 10.76
CA LYS A 71 3.18 -10.52 10.35
C LYS A 71 1.64 -10.62 10.30
N LYS A 72 0.93 -9.60 10.81
CA LYS A 72 -0.54 -9.49 10.80
C LYS A 72 -1.03 -8.40 9.85
N ILE A 73 -0.14 -7.77 9.08
CA ILE A 73 -0.49 -6.75 8.09
C ILE A 73 -0.27 -7.38 6.72
N LYS A 74 -1.34 -7.69 6.01
CA LYS A 74 -1.29 -8.25 4.66
C LYS A 74 -1.06 -7.13 3.63
N LEU A 75 -0.48 -7.46 2.49
CA LEU A 75 -0.40 -6.51 1.38
C LEU A 75 -1.80 -6.08 0.88
N LEU A 76 -2.80 -6.96 1.01
CA LEU A 76 -4.19 -6.60 0.73
C LEU A 76 -4.68 -5.44 1.63
N ASP A 77 -4.37 -5.46 2.94
CA ASP A 77 -4.75 -4.38 3.85
C ASP A 77 -4.17 -3.03 3.39
N VAL A 78 -2.93 -3.06 2.88
CA VAL A 78 -2.25 -1.86 2.37
C VAL A 78 -2.89 -1.38 1.06
N TYR A 79 -3.18 -2.31 0.15
CA TYR A 79 -3.84 -2.02 -1.12
C TYR A 79 -5.20 -1.33 -0.89
N GLU A 80 -6.03 -1.90 -0.03
CA GLU A 80 -7.35 -1.34 0.32
C GLU A 80 -7.24 0.03 1.02
N ALA A 81 -6.18 0.27 1.79
CA ALA A 81 -5.97 1.55 2.47
C ALA A 81 -5.57 2.70 1.52
N VAL A 82 -4.78 2.42 0.47
CA VAL A 82 -4.09 3.47 -0.32
C VAL A 82 -4.43 3.54 -1.80
N GLU A 83 -4.98 2.47 -2.38
CA GLU A 83 -5.43 2.50 -3.77
C GLU A 83 -6.92 2.79 -3.85
N ASP A 84 -7.28 3.46 -4.95
CA ASP A 84 -8.67 3.57 -5.34
C ASP A 84 -8.98 2.22 -5.99
N THR A 85 -9.97 1.48 -5.47
CA THR A 85 -10.20 0.07 -5.77
C THR A 85 -10.70 -0.16 -7.21
N GLU A 86 -10.28 0.60 -8.22
CA GLU A 86 -10.53 0.38 -9.65
C GLU A 86 -9.25 -0.09 -10.36
N LEU A 87 -9.21 -1.35 -10.82
CA LEU A 87 -8.03 -1.92 -11.46
C LEU A 87 -7.85 -1.44 -12.92
N PHE A 88 -8.97 -1.13 -13.58
CA PHE A 88 -9.00 -0.71 -14.98
C PHE A 88 -9.78 0.59 -15.09
N SER A 89 -9.21 1.59 -15.75
CA SER A 89 -9.95 2.77 -16.16
C SER A 89 -10.90 2.41 -17.30
N LEU A 90 -12.18 2.67 -17.12
CA LEU A 90 -13.19 2.50 -18.15
C LEU A 90 -13.33 3.76 -19.01
N HIS A 91 -14.24 3.73 -19.98
CA HIS A 91 -14.49 4.84 -20.88
C HIS A 91 -14.91 6.09 -20.10
N ARG A 92 -14.19 7.22 -20.30
CA ARG A 92 -14.57 8.52 -19.72
C ARG A 92 -15.93 9.02 -20.24
N THR A 93 -16.21 8.73 -21.50
CA THR A 93 -17.50 8.98 -22.15
C THR A 93 -18.16 7.63 -22.44
N PRO A 94 -19.41 7.38 -22.02
CA PRO A 94 -20.08 6.11 -22.28
C PRO A 94 -20.08 5.76 -23.78
N PRO A 95 -19.87 4.48 -24.14
CA PRO A 95 -19.96 4.05 -25.54
C PRO A 95 -21.35 4.28 -26.13
N CYS A 96 -21.44 4.30 -27.47
CA CYS A 96 -22.70 4.51 -28.19
C CYS A 96 -23.77 3.46 -27.83
N GLN A 97 -24.86 3.90 -27.21
CA GLN A 97 -25.92 3.02 -26.70
C GLN A 97 -26.77 2.36 -27.79
N SER A 98 -26.90 3.00 -28.96
CA SER A 98 -27.61 2.43 -30.11
C SER A 98 -26.77 1.44 -30.92
N CYS A 99 -25.46 1.33 -30.63
CA CYS A 99 -24.58 0.34 -31.23
C CYS A 99 -24.67 -0.99 -30.46
N ALA A 100 -24.87 -2.10 -31.17
CA ALA A 100 -24.97 -3.44 -30.56
C ALA A 100 -23.75 -3.81 -29.68
N VAL A 101 -22.56 -3.33 -30.01
CA VAL A 101 -21.36 -3.51 -29.17
C VAL A 101 -21.32 -2.46 -28.06
N GLY A 102 -21.52 -1.18 -28.40
CA GLY A 102 -21.37 -0.07 -27.45
C GLY A 102 -22.33 -0.15 -26.27
N GLY A 103 -23.60 -0.51 -26.50
CA GLY A 103 -24.60 -0.66 -25.44
C GLY A 103 -24.33 -1.83 -24.48
N ASN A 104 -23.49 -2.79 -24.86
CA ASN A 104 -23.33 -4.06 -24.11
C ASN A 104 -21.89 -4.32 -23.62
N ILE A 105 -20.87 -3.65 -24.15
CA ILE A 105 -19.46 -4.01 -23.92
C ILE A 105 -19.03 -3.90 -22.45
N LEU A 106 -19.50 -2.89 -21.71
CA LEU A 106 -19.11 -2.71 -20.31
C LEU A 106 -19.66 -3.83 -19.41
N GLU A 107 -20.92 -4.21 -19.61
CA GLU A 107 -21.55 -5.33 -18.88
C GLU A 107 -20.91 -6.67 -19.26
N ALA A 108 -20.65 -6.89 -20.56
CA ALA A 108 -20.00 -8.11 -21.04
C ALA A 108 -18.59 -8.30 -20.45
N MET A 109 -17.85 -7.21 -20.21
CA MET A 109 -16.52 -7.27 -19.60
C MET A 109 -16.55 -7.47 -18.08
N GLN A 110 -17.60 -7.00 -17.40
CA GLN A 110 -17.65 -6.90 -15.94
C GLN A 110 -17.29 -8.21 -15.21
N PRO A 111 -17.81 -9.40 -15.58
CA PRO A 111 -17.46 -10.64 -14.88
C PRO A 111 -15.97 -10.96 -14.96
N THR A 112 -15.34 -10.70 -16.11
CA THR A 112 -13.91 -10.96 -16.33
C THR A 112 -13.05 -9.97 -15.53
N LEU A 113 -13.42 -8.69 -15.49
CA LEU A 113 -12.72 -7.68 -14.69
C LEU A 113 -12.83 -7.97 -13.19
N MET A 114 -14.00 -8.45 -12.72
CA MET A 114 -14.21 -8.87 -11.33
C MET A 114 -13.32 -10.06 -10.95
N ARG A 115 -13.22 -11.08 -11.83
CA ARG A 115 -12.30 -12.21 -11.59
C ARG A 115 -10.83 -11.76 -11.57
N ALA A 116 -10.43 -10.86 -12.47
CA ALA A 116 -9.07 -10.33 -12.50
C ALA A 116 -8.72 -9.58 -11.19
N ARG A 117 -9.62 -8.71 -10.72
CA ARG A 117 -9.50 -8.06 -9.40
C ARG A 117 -9.34 -9.09 -8.30
N LYS A 118 -10.24 -10.09 -8.26
CA LYS A 118 -10.21 -11.08 -7.19
C LYS A 118 -8.92 -11.87 -7.19
N GLY A 119 -8.37 -12.18 -8.36
CA GLY A 119 -7.05 -12.78 -8.50
C GLY A 119 -5.96 -11.95 -7.84
N LEU A 120 -5.90 -10.65 -8.15
CA LEU A 120 -4.95 -9.71 -7.52
C LEU A 120 -5.10 -9.69 -5.99
N GLU A 121 -6.32 -9.47 -5.49
CA GLU A 121 -6.60 -9.40 -4.05
C GLU A 121 -6.22 -10.70 -3.34
N ASN A 122 -6.51 -11.85 -3.96
CA ASN A 122 -6.15 -13.15 -3.42
C ASN A 122 -4.64 -13.35 -3.32
N GLU A 123 -3.85 -12.86 -4.30
CA GLU A 123 -2.38 -12.91 -4.21
C GLU A 123 -1.85 -11.97 -3.12
N LEU A 124 -2.33 -10.73 -3.06
CA LEU A 124 -1.92 -9.77 -2.03
C LEU A 124 -2.31 -10.22 -0.60
N ALA A 125 -3.36 -11.03 -0.47
CA ALA A 125 -3.80 -11.57 0.82
C ALA A 125 -2.88 -12.67 1.39
N LYS A 126 -1.95 -13.22 0.58
CA LYS A 126 -1.03 -14.28 0.98
C LYS A 126 0.27 -13.77 1.61
N VAL A 127 0.63 -12.51 1.34
CA VAL A 127 1.91 -11.92 1.74
C VAL A 127 1.68 -10.85 2.79
N THR A 128 2.55 -10.79 3.79
CA THR A 128 2.52 -9.79 4.86
C THR A 128 3.68 -8.80 4.76
N ILE A 129 3.55 -7.66 5.44
CA ILE A 129 4.66 -6.72 5.64
C ILE A 129 5.82 -7.40 6.37
N GLY A 130 5.55 -8.35 7.27
CA GLY A 130 6.60 -9.15 7.91
C GLY A 130 7.41 -9.99 6.92
N ASP A 131 6.76 -10.55 5.90
CA ASP A 131 7.44 -11.32 4.85
C ASP A 131 8.31 -10.40 3.99
N ILE A 132 7.78 -9.23 3.59
CA ILE A 132 8.54 -8.23 2.84
C ILE A 132 9.73 -7.71 3.65
N ALA A 133 9.55 -7.40 4.94
CA ALA A 133 10.63 -6.96 5.81
C ALA A 133 11.74 -8.02 5.94
N SER A 134 11.36 -9.29 6.07
CA SER A 134 12.30 -10.41 6.12
C SER A 134 13.08 -10.54 4.82
N GLU A 135 12.42 -10.36 3.67
CA GLU A 135 13.06 -10.40 2.36
C GLU A 135 14.01 -9.21 2.14
N VAL A 136 13.63 -8.01 2.57
CA VAL A 136 14.51 -6.84 2.56
C VAL A 136 15.75 -7.06 3.43
N ALA A 137 15.58 -7.62 4.63
CA ALA A 137 16.70 -7.96 5.51
C ALA A 137 17.64 -8.99 4.87
N ARG A 138 17.08 -10.03 4.22
CA ARG A 138 17.84 -11.05 3.50
C ARG A 138 18.64 -10.46 2.35
N LEU A 139 18.02 -9.63 1.51
CA LEU A 139 18.65 -8.97 0.36
C LEU A 139 19.69 -7.93 0.79
N GLY A 140 19.39 -7.16 1.85
CA GLY A 140 20.26 -6.15 2.42
C GLY A 140 21.36 -6.70 3.34
N LYS A 141 21.36 -8.00 3.64
CA LYS A 141 22.33 -8.70 4.50
C LYS A 141 22.45 -8.09 5.90
N PHE A 142 21.31 -7.74 6.50
CA PHE A 142 21.24 -7.26 7.89
C PHE A 142 20.24 -8.10 8.71
N THR A 143 20.37 -8.06 10.03
CA THR A 143 19.41 -8.68 10.96
C THR A 143 18.38 -7.67 11.40
N MET A 144 17.15 -8.10 11.64
CA MET A 144 16.11 -7.24 12.24
C MET A 144 16.14 -7.36 13.77
N PRO A 145 16.05 -6.26 14.54
CA PRO A 145 15.97 -4.87 14.07
C PRO A 145 17.23 -4.37 13.37
N LEU A 146 17.04 -3.52 12.36
CA LEU A 146 18.12 -2.81 11.71
C LEU A 146 18.78 -1.85 12.73
N ALA A 147 20.04 -2.10 13.06
CA ALA A 147 20.86 -1.15 13.79
C ALA A 147 21.27 -0.03 12.81
N TRP A 148 20.69 1.16 13.00
CA TRP A 148 21.04 2.38 12.27
C TRP A 148 22.40 2.92 12.69
#